data_AF-A0A2I4ALJ5-F1
#
_entry.id   AF-A0A2I4ALJ5-F1
#
_cell.length_a   1.000
_cell.length_b   1.000
_cell.length_c   1.000
_cell.angle_alpha   90.00
_cell.angle_beta   90.00
_cell.angle_gamma   90.00
#
_symmetry.space_group_name_H-M   'P 1'
#
loop_
_entity.id
_entity.type
_entity.pdbx_description
1 polymer ?
#
loop_
_entity_poly.entity_id
_entity_poly.type
_entity_poly.pdbx_seq_one_letter_code
_entity_poly.pdbx_strand_id
1 'polypeptide(L)'
;MALRWLLCLPSGMIFLLLFCFYSHFRLLLAEQVDTCDHLRLGQYLCKDPKIDDVTQEPETCRDSTAWVECLPAPNVTCRLPNGTEFRFSGDEVGFNRTISCRNVSGYSYKVAVALSLFLGWLGADRFYLGYPALGLLKFCTVGFCGIGTLIDFILITMQVSPHLLRYEHSRHGAAGNGFT
;
A
#
# COMPACT_ATOMS: atom_id res chain seq x y z
N MET A 1 53.99 32.02 2.55
CA MET A 1 54.26 31.56 3.92
C MET A 1 52.99 30.93 4.54
N ALA A 2 52.52 29.80 4.00
CA ALA A 2 51.37 29.07 4.57
C ALA A 2 51.53 27.54 4.38
N LEU A 3 52.77 27.07 4.17
CA LEU A 3 53.08 25.67 3.91
C LEU A 3 54.23 25.20 4.81
N ARG A 4 54.16 25.55 6.10
CA ARG A 4 55.22 25.24 7.07
C ARG A 4 54.70 24.84 8.47
N TRP A 5 53.39 24.73 8.63
CA TRP A 5 52.73 24.45 9.91
C TRP A 5 52.02 23.08 9.98
N LEU A 6 52.17 22.22 8.96
CA LEU A 6 51.58 20.87 8.93
C LEU A 6 52.54 19.76 9.38
N LEU A 7 53.80 20.07 9.69
CA LEU A 7 54.87 19.08 9.90
C LEU A 7 55.25 18.83 11.38
N CYS A 8 54.42 19.25 12.35
CA CYS A 8 54.67 19.03 13.78
C CYS A 8 53.48 18.42 14.53
N LEU A 9 52.73 17.52 13.87
CA LEU A 9 51.95 16.53 14.62
C LEU A 9 52.86 15.30 14.80
N PRO A 10 53.02 14.77 16.03
CA PRO A 10 53.88 13.63 16.27
C PRO A 10 53.48 12.49 15.34
N SER A 11 54.46 11.82 14.74
CA SER A 11 54.26 10.78 13.71
C SER A 11 53.20 9.73 14.08
N GLY A 12 53.00 9.46 15.38
CA GLY A 12 51.95 8.58 15.89
C GLY A 12 50.51 9.09 15.70
N MET A 13 50.27 10.40 15.67
CA MET A 13 48.91 10.97 15.51
C MET A 13 48.38 10.84 14.09
N ILE A 14 49.24 10.97 13.08
CA ILE A 14 48.86 10.76 11.67
C ILE A 14 48.52 9.29 11.44
N PHE A 15 49.32 8.37 11.99
CA PHE A 15 49.03 6.94 11.94
C PHE A 15 47.73 6.59 12.65
N LEU A 16 47.44 7.18 13.81
CA LEU A 16 46.19 6.99 14.54
C LEU A 16 44.98 7.52 13.78
N LEU A 17 45.08 8.71 13.17
CA LEU A 17 44.01 9.27 12.35
C LEU A 17 43.77 8.43 11.10
N LEU A 18 44.83 7.94 10.43
CA LEU A 18 44.71 7.03 9.29
C LEU A 18 44.11 5.67 9.70
N PHE A 19 44.51 5.10 10.85
CA PHE A 19 43.93 3.86 11.37
C PHE A 19 42.45 4.03 11.73
N CYS A 20 42.09 5.16 12.34
CA CYS A 20 40.73 5.50 12.73
C CYS A 20 39.86 5.75 11.48
N PHE A 21 40.39 6.45 10.48
CA PHE A 21 39.69 6.64 9.20
C PHE A 21 39.52 5.30 8.47
N TYR A 22 40.51 4.41 8.53
CA TYR A 22 40.45 3.09 7.90
C TYR A 22 39.48 2.14 8.60
N SER A 23 39.39 2.17 9.93
CA SER A 23 38.40 1.38 10.69
C SER A 23 36.98 1.90 10.46
N HIS A 24 36.80 3.22 10.41
CA HIS A 24 35.51 3.84 10.07
C HIS A 24 35.09 3.57 8.62
N PHE A 25 36.06 3.54 7.70
CA PHE A 25 35.85 3.21 6.28
C PHE A 25 35.57 1.71 6.06
N ARG A 26 36.23 0.82 6.82
CA ARG A 26 35.94 -0.63 6.82
C ARG A 26 34.49 -0.94 7.23
N LEU A 27 33.93 -0.20 8.18
CA LEU A 27 32.55 -0.39 8.63
C LEU A 27 31.53 0.04 7.55
N LEU A 28 31.87 1.04 6.74
CA LEU A 28 31.00 1.58 5.68
C LEU A 28 30.89 0.67 4.44
N LEU A 29 31.82 -0.25 4.23
CA LEU A 29 31.83 -1.16 3.07
C LEU A 29 31.15 -2.51 3.32
N ALA A 30 30.48 -2.71 4.45
CA ALA A 30 29.64 -3.88 4.64
C ALA A 30 28.42 -3.77 3.69
N GLU A 31 28.45 -4.53 2.60
CA GLU A 31 27.36 -4.62 1.62
C GLU A 31 26.03 -4.92 2.32
N GLN A 32 25.14 -3.94 2.34
CA GLN A 32 23.85 -4.05 2.99
C GLN A 32 22.85 -4.63 1.98
N VAL A 33 22.69 -5.96 1.99
CA VAL A 33 21.58 -6.61 1.29
C VAL A 33 20.28 -6.21 2.00
N ASP A 34 19.41 -5.49 1.29
CA ASP A 34 18.12 -5.05 1.83
C ASP A 34 17.18 -6.24 2.06
N THR A 35 16.40 -6.19 3.14
CA THR A 35 15.30 -7.13 3.40
C THR A 35 14.24 -6.98 2.31
N CYS A 36 13.60 -8.09 1.88
CA CYS A 36 12.59 -8.05 0.83
C CYS A 36 11.42 -7.08 1.11
N ASP A 37 11.10 -6.82 2.38
CA ASP A 37 10.06 -5.86 2.79
C ASP A 37 10.40 -4.37 2.51
N HIS A 38 11.69 -4.08 2.27
CA HIS A 38 12.22 -2.73 2.06
C HIS A 38 12.64 -2.45 0.61
N LEU A 39 12.28 -3.32 -0.33
CA LEU A 39 12.49 -3.08 -1.76
C LEU A 39 11.84 -1.77 -2.21
N ARG A 40 12.50 -1.06 -3.13
CA ARG A 40 11.99 0.20 -3.69
C ARG A 40 10.85 -0.05 -4.67
N LEU A 41 9.98 0.94 -4.84
CA LEU A 41 8.98 0.93 -5.92
C LEU A 41 9.71 0.74 -7.26
N GLY A 42 9.24 -0.20 -8.10
CA GLY A 42 9.94 -0.60 -9.33
C GLY A 42 10.71 -1.93 -9.23
N GLN A 43 11.05 -2.40 -8.01
CA GLN A 43 11.81 -3.64 -7.79
C GLN A 43 10.95 -4.85 -7.42
N TYR A 44 9.63 -4.68 -7.34
CA TYR A 44 8.66 -5.73 -7.05
C TYR A 44 7.30 -5.35 -7.60
N LEU A 45 6.44 -6.33 -7.89
CA LEU A 45 5.08 -6.18 -8.37
C LEU A 45 4.12 -6.93 -7.43
N CYS A 46 3.07 -6.28 -6.94
CA CYS A 46 2.06 -6.95 -6.13
C CYS A 46 0.90 -7.47 -6.98
N LYS A 47 0.39 -8.66 -6.63
CA LYS A 47 -0.82 -9.25 -7.23
C LYS A 47 -2.08 -8.60 -6.69
N ASP A 48 -3.09 -8.50 -7.54
CA ASP A 48 -4.40 -7.97 -7.16
C ASP A 48 -5.03 -8.84 -6.05
N PRO A 49 -5.62 -8.23 -5.00
CA PRO A 49 -6.30 -8.98 -3.96
C PRO A 49 -7.52 -9.72 -4.53
N LYS A 50 -7.82 -10.89 -3.98
CA LYS A 50 -9.09 -11.58 -4.25
C LYS A 50 -10.22 -10.80 -3.60
N ILE A 51 -11.19 -10.37 -4.40
CA ILE A 51 -12.34 -9.60 -3.96
C ILE A 51 -13.51 -10.55 -3.69
N ASP A 52 -14.15 -10.38 -2.54
CA ASP A 52 -15.37 -11.10 -2.19
C ASP A 52 -16.56 -10.56 -3.00
N ASP A 53 -17.28 -11.46 -3.67
CA ASP A 53 -18.38 -11.11 -4.59
C ASP A 53 -19.55 -10.39 -3.91
N VAL A 54 -19.77 -10.65 -2.61
CA VAL A 54 -20.90 -10.11 -1.85
C VAL A 54 -20.60 -8.68 -1.41
N THR A 55 -19.43 -8.48 -0.82
CA THR A 55 -19.04 -7.26 -0.11
C THR A 55 -18.24 -6.28 -0.97
N GLN A 56 -17.62 -6.76 -2.06
CA GLN A 56 -16.68 -6.00 -2.89
C GLN A 56 -15.44 -5.51 -2.11
N GLU A 57 -15.08 -6.20 -1.04
CA GLU A 57 -13.85 -5.98 -0.25
C GLU A 57 -12.91 -7.18 -0.39
N PRO A 58 -11.60 -7.05 -0.06
CA PRO A 58 -10.68 -8.18 -0.09
C PRO A 58 -11.12 -9.31 0.86
N GLU A 59 -11.07 -10.57 0.40
CA GLU A 59 -11.45 -11.74 1.22
C GLU A 59 -10.67 -11.82 2.55
N THR A 60 -9.41 -11.36 2.55
CA THR A 60 -8.52 -11.37 3.71
C THR A 60 -8.61 -10.08 4.55
N CYS A 61 -9.65 -9.26 4.36
CA CYS A 61 -9.81 -8.02 5.13
C CYS A 61 -10.12 -8.33 6.60
N ARG A 62 -9.20 -7.96 7.49
CA ARG A 62 -9.35 -8.09 8.95
C ARG A 62 -8.88 -6.80 9.62
N ASP A 63 -9.68 -6.31 10.56
CA ASP A 63 -9.35 -5.09 11.33
C ASP A 63 -8.93 -3.91 10.44
N SER A 64 -9.65 -3.70 9.31
CA SER A 64 -9.40 -2.67 8.28
C SER A 64 -8.08 -2.79 7.50
N THR A 65 -7.46 -3.95 7.53
CA THR A 65 -6.24 -4.26 6.77
C THR A 65 -6.37 -5.60 6.03
N ALA A 66 -5.83 -5.68 4.82
CA ALA A 66 -5.75 -6.91 4.04
C ALA A 66 -4.33 -7.12 3.52
N TRP A 67 -3.98 -8.36 3.20
CA TRP A 67 -2.63 -8.73 2.73
C TRP A 67 -2.66 -9.01 1.23
N VAL A 68 -1.63 -8.56 0.53
CA VAL A 68 -1.41 -8.85 -0.89
C VAL A 68 -0.02 -9.41 -1.10
N GLU A 69 0.08 -10.38 -1.99
CA GLU A 69 1.34 -11.04 -2.33
C GLU A 69 2.15 -10.18 -3.29
N CYS A 70 3.43 -9.96 -2.99
CA CYS A 70 4.34 -9.18 -3.82
C CYS A 70 5.52 -10.01 -4.31
N LEU A 71 5.83 -9.84 -5.59
CA LEU A 71 6.80 -10.59 -6.37
C LEU A 71 7.98 -9.69 -6.71
N PRO A 72 9.19 -9.98 -6.22
CA PRO A 72 10.38 -9.24 -6.61
C PRO A 72 10.65 -9.40 -8.12
N ALA A 73 11.22 -8.36 -8.70
CA ALA A 73 11.75 -8.33 -10.05
C ALA A 73 12.71 -9.52 -10.36
N PRO A 74 12.74 -10.07 -11.59
CA PRO A 74 13.80 -10.97 -12.02
C PRO A 74 15.19 -10.40 -11.74
N ASN A 75 16.09 -11.28 -11.30
CA ASN A 75 17.48 -10.98 -10.95
C ASN A 75 17.65 -10.05 -9.74
N VAL A 76 16.61 -9.74 -8.98
CA VAL A 76 16.74 -9.09 -7.67
C VAL A 76 17.05 -10.14 -6.60
N THR A 77 18.06 -9.85 -5.79
CA THR A 77 18.42 -10.62 -4.59
C THR A 77 17.99 -9.86 -3.36
N CYS A 78 17.22 -10.49 -2.48
CA CYS A 78 16.86 -9.92 -1.19
C CYS A 78 16.84 -10.98 -0.10
N ARG A 79 16.92 -10.51 1.14
CA ARG A 79 16.88 -11.38 2.32
C ARG A 79 15.44 -11.59 2.77
N LEU A 80 15.01 -12.84 2.81
CA LEU A 80 13.70 -13.23 3.35
C LEU A 80 13.67 -13.02 4.88
N PRO A 81 12.47 -12.96 5.50
CA PRO A 81 12.34 -12.92 6.96
C PRO A 81 12.97 -14.12 7.68
N ASN A 82 13.18 -15.25 6.99
CA ASN A 82 13.90 -16.42 7.49
C ASN A 82 15.44 -16.24 7.47
N GLY A 83 15.94 -15.10 7.01
CA GLY A 83 17.37 -14.79 6.93
C GLY A 83 18.09 -15.36 5.71
N THR A 84 17.42 -16.16 4.87
CA THR A 84 17.94 -16.71 3.62
C THR A 84 17.96 -15.66 2.51
N GLU A 85 19.05 -15.58 1.78
CA GLU A 85 19.14 -14.78 0.55
C GLU A 85 18.62 -15.60 -0.62
N PHE A 86 17.71 -15.00 -1.39
CA PHE A 86 17.12 -15.66 -2.54
C PHE A 86 17.19 -14.74 -3.76
N ARG A 87 17.52 -15.32 -4.92
CA ARG A 87 17.53 -14.63 -6.21
C ARG A 87 16.26 -14.97 -6.96
N PHE A 88 15.41 -13.97 -7.15
CA PHE A 88 14.07 -14.17 -7.72
C PHE A 88 14.09 -14.18 -9.24
N SER A 89 13.22 -15.01 -9.83
CA SER A 89 13.01 -15.09 -11.29
C SER A 89 11.89 -14.17 -11.78
N GLY A 90 11.09 -13.58 -10.88
CA GLY A 90 9.94 -12.72 -11.21
C GLY A 90 8.57 -13.31 -10.88
N ASP A 91 8.45 -14.63 -10.77
CA ASP A 91 7.17 -15.34 -10.58
C ASP A 91 6.90 -15.80 -9.14
N GLU A 92 7.90 -15.67 -8.28
CA GLU A 92 7.85 -16.15 -6.90
C GLU A 92 7.44 -15.05 -5.93
N VAL A 93 6.64 -15.41 -4.92
CA VAL A 93 6.21 -14.49 -3.87
C VAL A 93 7.37 -14.28 -2.89
N GLY A 94 7.84 -13.05 -2.76
CA GLY A 94 8.93 -12.70 -1.84
C GLY A 94 8.43 -12.25 -0.48
N PHE A 95 7.37 -11.45 -0.45
CA PHE A 95 6.83 -10.85 0.77
C PHE A 95 5.37 -10.41 0.60
N ASN A 96 4.70 -10.12 1.71
CA ASN A 96 3.32 -9.65 1.73
C ASN A 96 3.25 -8.18 2.13
N ARG A 97 2.50 -7.37 1.39
CA ARG A 97 2.19 -5.98 1.75
C ARG A 97 0.81 -5.89 2.38
N THR A 98 0.66 -4.94 3.30
CA THR A 98 -0.65 -4.57 3.83
C THR A 98 -1.28 -3.47 3.00
N ILE A 99 -2.54 -3.67 2.64
CA ILE A 99 -3.42 -2.66 2.05
C ILE A 99 -4.51 -2.31 3.06
N SER A 100 -4.96 -1.06 3.04
CA SER A 100 -6.12 -0.64 3.84
C SER A 100 -7.41 -1.11 3.16
N CYS A 101 -8.35 -1.63 3.95
CA CYS A 101 -9.67 -2.09 3.50
C CYS A 101 -10.74 -1.72 4.54
N ARG A 102 -12.02 -1.90 4.21
CA ARG A 102 -13.11 -1.71 5.18
C ARG A 102 -13.64 -3.05 5.64
N ASN A 103 -13.59 -3.31 6.95
CA ASN A 103 -14.15 -4.54 7.51
C ASN A 103 -15.68 -4.45 7.53
N VAL A 104 -16.34 -5.07 6.55
CA VAL A 104 -17.79 -5.08 6.40
C VAL A 104 -18.31 -6.49 6.68
N SER A 105 -19.30 -6.60 7.58
CA SER A 105 -19.95 -7.87 7.88
C SER A 105 -21.45 -7.76 7.63
N GLY A 106 -21.97 -8.61 6.74
CA GLY A 106 -23.42 -8.88 6.65
C GLY A 106 -24.24 -8.02 5.69
N TYR A 107 -23.64 -7.18 4.84
CA TYR A 107 -24.39 -6.46 3.81
C TYR A 107 -23.72 -6.57 2.43
N SER A 108 -24.54 -6.66 1.38
CA SER A 108 -24.05 -6.80 0.01
C SER A 108 -24.00 -5.44 -0.70
N TYR A 109 -22.85 -5.13 -1.30
CA TYR A 109 -22.66 -3.90 -2.06
C TYR A 109 -23.63 -3.82 -3.24
N LYS A 110 -23.81 -4.93 -3.97
CA LYS A 110 -24.73 -4.99 -5.13
C LYS A 110 -26.17 -4.68 -4.73
N VAL A 111 -26.60 -5.19 -3.57
CA VAL A 111 -27.93 -4.92 -3.01
C VAL A 111 -28.04 -3.45 -2.57
N ALA A 112 -27.02 -2.89 -1.93
CA ALA A 112 -27.01 -1.48 -1.54
C ALA A 112 -27.12 -0.55 -2.76
N VAL A 113 -26.40 -0.84 -3.85
CA VAL A 113 -26.51 -0.09 -5.13
C VAL A 113 -27.89 -0.22 -5.73
N ALA A 114 -28.46 -1.43 -5.79
CA ALA A 114 -29.81 -1.64 -6.31
C ALA A 114 -30.88 -0.91 -5.46
N LEU A 115 -30.77 -0.95 -4.13
CA LEU A 115 -31.66 -0.23 -3.22
C LEU A 115 -31.53 1.29 -3.38
N SER A 116 -30.32 1.79 -3.62
CA SER A 116 -30.09 3.21 -3.92
C SER A 116 -30.76 3.62 -5.23
N LEU A 117 -30.72 2.78 -6.27
CA LEU A 117 -31.32 3.08 -7.58
C LEU A 117 -32.86 3.05 -7.56
N PHE A 118 -33.46 2.03 -6.93
CA PHE A 118 -34.93 1.84 -6.95
C PHE A 118 -35.65 2.50 -5.76
N LEU A 119 -35.05 2.52 -4.58
CA LEU A 119 -35.65 3.00 -3.33
C LEU A 119 -34.83 4.12 -2.66
N GLY A 120 -33.85 4.73 -3.35
CA GLY A 120 -33.01 5.78 -2.77
C GLY A 120 -33.79 7.05 -2.41
N TRP A 121 -34.92 7.33 -3.06
CA TRP A 121 -35.80 8.45 -2.72
C TRP A 121 -36.46 8.30 -1.34
N LEU A 122 -36.53 7.07 -0.82
CA LEU A 122 -36.96 6.75 0.55
C LEU A 122 -35.77 6.60 1.52
N GLY A 123 -34.52 6.60 1.03
CA GLY A 123 -33.31 6.40 1.83
C GLY A 123 -33.06 4.94 2.27
N ALA A 124 -33.64 3.96 1.58
CA ALA A 124 -33.54 2.54 1.93
C ALA A 124 -32.10 2.00 1.94
N ASP A 125 -31.23 2.55 1.08
CA ASP A 125 -29.79 2.26 1.04
C ASP A 125 -29.09 2.58 2.37
N ARG A 126 -29.46 3.69 3.02
CA ARG A 126 -28.86 4.12 4.31
C ARG A 126 -29.41 3.36 5.49
N PHE A 127 -30.67 2.94 5.44
CA PHE A 127 -31.21 2.00 6.42
C PHE A 127 -30.54 0.63 6.30
N TYR A 128 -30.28 0.15 5.08
CA TYR A 128 -29.58 -1.11 4.83
C TYR A 128 -28.13 -1.10 5.34
N LEU A 129 -27.44 0.04 5.21
CA LEU A 129 -26.07 0.23 5.72
C LEU A 129 -25.99 0.54 7.23
N GLY A 130 -27.12 0.62 7.94
CA GLY A 130 -27.16 0.87 9.39
C GLY A 130 -27.03 2.35 9.81
N TYR A 131 -27.31 3.30 8.91
CA TYR A 131 -27.33 4.74 9.18
C TYR A 131 -28.76 5.31 9.20
N PRO A 132 -29.58 5.01 10.23
CA PRO A 132 -31.00 5.35 10.24
C PRO A 132 -31.27 6.87 10.26
N ALA A 133 -30.40 7.66 10.89
CA ALA A 133 -30.53 9.11 10.94
C ALA A 133 -30.41 9.75 9.55
N LEU A 134 -29.47 9.27 8.72
CA LEU A 134 -29.29 9.72 7.34
C LEU A 134 -30.44 9.26 6.43
N GLY A 135 -30.97 8.06 6.66
CA GLY A 135 -32.16 7.56 5.96
C GLY A 135 -33.40 8.40 6.25
N LEU A 136 -33.65 8.72 7.53
CA LEU A 136 -34.81 9.52 7.94
C LEU A 136 -34.72 10.97 7.44
N LEU A 137 -33.52 11.56 7.42
CA LEU A 137 -33.30 12.90 6.87
C LEU A 137 -33.68 12.96 5.38
N LYS A 138 -33.38 11.92 4.59
CA LYS A 138 -33.79 11.82 3.18
C LYS A 138 -35.28 11.62 3.00
N PHE A 139 -35.89 10.81 3.87
CA PHE A 139 -37.33 10.59 3.86
C PHE A 139 -38.12 11.88 4.18
N CYS A 140 -37.72 12.61 5.23
CA CYS A 140 -38.37 13.85 5.65
C CYS A 140 -38.18 15.01 4.65
N THR A 141 -37.13 14.96 3.82
CA THR A 141 -36.90 15.94 2.74
C THR A 141 -37.61 15.58 1.43
N VAL A 142 -38.55 14.60 1.46
CA VAL A 142 -39.31 14.12 0.28
C VAL A 142 -38.39 13.71 -0.86
N GLY A 143 -37.26 13.05 -0.54
CA GLY A 143 -36.36 12.48 -1.54
C GLY A 143 -35.91 13.45 -2.65
N PHE A 144 -35.91 14.77 -2.42
CA PHE A 144 -35.43 15.81 -3.34
C PHE A 144 -35.74 15.59 -4.85
N CYS A 145 -36.97 15.19 -5.21
CA CYS A 145 -37.44 15.06 -6.60
C CYS A 145 -36.51 14.23 -7.53
N GLY A 146 -35.81 13.22 -7.00
CA GLY A 146 -34.87 12.36 -7.76
C GLY A 146 -33.41 12.84 -7.81
N ILE A 147 -33.07 13.96 -7.17
CA ILE A 147 -31.67 14.42 -7.02
C ILE A 147 -30.95 13.64 -5.92
N GLY A 148 -31.66 13.25 -4.85
CA GLY A 148 -31.10 12.47 -3.75
C GLY A 148 -30.53 11.11 -4.19
N THR A 149 -31.24 10.41 -5.09
CA THR A 149 -30.81 9.15 -5.70
C THR A 149 -29.56 9.32 -6.57
N LEU A 150 -29.44 10.42 -7.32
CA LEU A 150 -28.26 10.72 -8.13
C LEU A 150 -27.01 10.96 -7.26
N ILE A 151 -27.15 11.75 -6.18
CA ILE A 151 -26.06 12.05 -5.26
C ILE A 151 -25.58 10.78 -4.55
N ASP A 152 -26.50 9.91 -4.12
CA ASP A 152 -26.12 8.64 -3.48
C ASP A 152 -25.38 7.69 -4.42
N PHE A 153 -25.83 7.59 -5.67
CA PHE A 153 -25.13 6.78 -6.67
C PHE A 153 -23.69 7.26 -6.89
N ILE A 154 -23.48 8.57 -6.99
CA ILE A 154 -22.14 9.17 -7.10
C ILE A 154 -21.31 8.89 -5.85
N LEU A 155 -21.89 9.04 -4.65
CA LEU A 155 -21.16 8.78 -3.40
C LEU A 155 -20.76 7.30 -3.23
N ILE A 156 -21.63 6.36 -3.62
CA ILE A 156 -21.36 4.92 -3.52
C ILE A 156 -20.30 4.46 -4.53
N THR A 157 -20.30 5.02 -5.73
CA THR A 157 -19.30 4.72 -6.77
C THR A 157 -17.93 5.34 -6.43
N MET A 158 -17.92 6.55 -5.87
CA MET A 158 -16.70 7.22 -5.42
C MET A 158 -16.06 6.59 -4.17
N GLN A 159 -16.80 5.81 -3.36
CA GLN A 159 -16.25 5.14 -2.18
C GLN A 159 -15.42 3.89 -2.52
N VAL A 160 -15.65 3.26 -3.68
CA VAL A 160 -14.92 2.04 -4.09
C VAL A 160 -13.59 2.37 -4.78
N SER A 161 -13.53 3.49 -5.50
CA SER A 161 -12.33 3.95 -6.22
C SER A 161 -11.08 4.29 -5.37
N PRO A 162 -11.15 4.87 -4.15
CA PRO A 162 -9.98 5.43 -3.47
C PRO A 162 -8.96 4.38 -3.01
N HIS A 163 -9.43 3.19 -2.65
CA HIS A 163 -8.56 2.08 -2.25
C HIS A 163 -7.79 1.52 -3.44
N LEU A 164 -8.48 1.37 -4.59
CA LEU A 164 -7.87 0.89 -5.83
C LEU A 164 -6.88 1.90 -6.41
N LEU A 165 -7.11 3.21 -6.32
CA LEU A 165 -6.16 4.21 -6.83
C LEU A 165 -4.82 4.24 -6.07
N ARG A 166 -4.84 4.03 -4.74
CA ARG A 166 -3.60 3.94 -3.94
C ARG A 166 -2.83 2.65 -4.25
N TYR A 167 -3.55 1.58 -4.51
CA TYR A 167 -2.99 0.31 -4.93
C TYR A 167 -2.43 0.37 -6.36
N GLU A 168 -3.17 0.93 -7.31
CA GLU A 168 -2.77 1.10 -8.71
C GLU A 168 -1.54 2.02 -8.83
N HIS A 169 -1.38 3.04 -7.96
CA HIS A 169 -0.15 3.83 -7.90
C HIS A 169 1.05 2.99 -7.43
N SER A 170 0.85 2.09 -6.47
CA SER A 170 1.88 1.12 -6.05
C SER A 170 2.19 0.09 -7.16
N ARG A 171 1.17 -0.34 -7.93
CA ARG A 171 1.33 -1.22 -9.11
C ARG A 171 2.02 -0.52 -10.28
N HIS A 172 1.69 0.74 -10.60
CA HIS A 172 2.32 1.48 -11.70
C HIS A 172 3.72 1.97 -11.38
N GLY A 173 4.02 2.31 -10.12
CA GLY A 173 5.40 2.55 -9.70
C GLY A 173 6.29 1.31 -9.89
N ALA A 174 5.70 0.12 -9.87
CA ALA A 174 6.35 -1.15 -10.22
C ALA A 174 6.38 -1.43 -11.74
N ALA A 175 5.26 -1.18 -12.44
CA ALA A 175 5.08 -1.51 -13.85
C ALA A 175 5.62 -0.46 -14.84
N GLY A 176 6.03 0.73 -14.37
CA GLY A 176 6.64 1.78 -15.20
C GLY A 176 7.99 1.37 -15.82
N ASN A 177 8.61 0.32 -15.30
CA ASN A 177 9.69 -0.43 -15.94
C ASN A 177 9.15 -1.80 -16.32
N GLY A 178 8.26 -1.87 -17.31
CA GLY A 178 7.72 -3.13 -17.83
C GLY A 178 8.84 -4.17 -17.87
N PHE A 179 8.63 -5.30 -17.22
CA PHE A 179 9.56 -6.42 -17.21
C PHE A 179 9.70 -6.97 -18.62
N THR A 180 10.57 -6.31 -19.38
CA THR A 180 11.13 -6.64 -20.69
C THR A 180 12.58 -6.24 -20.68
#